data_AF-A0A966NV23-F1
#
_entry.id   AF-A0A966NV23-F1
#
_cell.length_a   1.000
_cell.length_b   1.000
_cell.length_c   1.000
_cell.angle_alpha   90.00
_cell.angle_beta   90.00
_cell.angle_gamma   90.00
#
_symmetry.space_group_name_H-M   'P 1'
#
loop_
_entity.id
_entity.type
_entity.pdbx_description
1 polymer ?
#
loop_
_entity_poly.entity_id
_entity_poly.type
_entity_poly.pdbx_seq_one_letter_code
_entity_poly.pdbx_strand_id
1 'polypeptide(L)'
;MTTTQHEAAVVNSRPRLRPYQISIALGVGIGVFTMISGIVPQITKWESDSPIQRHVFEGIPGALQIAFYTVIPMMLIWGSLRFADRIRNWERGAPDRRKTTRTNVKRRLADYRAGVYMRTLLRDSAAGLMHSMIYFGFLVLLGVTTVLEIDHQLPEALKFLHGDVYRAYAAVGDIAGVVFTGGVVWAIVRRYVQRPYRIRIKTKPEHAL
;
A
#
# COMPACT_ATOMS: atom_id res chain seq x y z
N MET A 1 54.29 39.95 8.22
CA MET A 1 53.12 40.14 7.35
C MET A 1 53.04 38.93 6.43
N THR A 2 52.26 37.92 6.79
CA THR A 2 51.98 36.74 5.95
C THR A 2 50.64 36.16 6.36
N THR A 3 49.59 36.66 5.73
CA THR A 3 48.23 36.12 5.78
C THR A 3 48.16 34.85 4.95
N THR A 4 48.03 33.68 5.59
CA THR A 4 47.60 32.46 4.93
C THR A 4 46.09 32.48 4.78
N GLN A 5 45.62 32.68 3.55
CA GLN A 5 44.21 32.61 3.20
C GLN A 5 43.72 31.17 3.34
N HIS A 6 42.73 30.95 4.20
CA HIS A 6 41.94 29.71 4.19
C HIS A 6 41.01 29.75 2.99
N GLU A 7 41.45 29.18 1.87
CA GLU A 7 40.60 28.93 0.71
C GLU A 7 39.61 27.81 1.07
N ALA A 8 38.40 28.21 1.46
CA ALA A 8 37.31 27.28 1.73
C ALA A 8 36.90 26.62 0.42
N ALA A 9 37.28 25.35 0.25
CA ALA A 9 36.85 24.53 -0.88
C ALA A 9 35.32 24.54 -0.96
N VAL A 10 34.78 25.19 -1.99
CA VAL A 10 33.35 25.18 -2.31
C VAL A 10 32.98 23.76 -2.72
N VAL A 11 32.51 22.97 -1.77
CA VAL A 11 31.97 21.64 -2.05
C VAL A 11 30.72 21.83 -2.91
N ASN A 12 30.89 21.58 -4.20
CA ASN A 12 29.83 21.63 -5.20
C ASN A 12 28.84 20.47 -4.93
N SER A 13 27.94 20.68 -3.97
CA SER A 13 26.96 19.68 -3.59
C SER A 13 25.85 19.65 -4.63
N ARG A 14 25.83 18.60 -5.46
CA ARG A 14 24.70 18.33 -6.36
C ARG A 14 23.39 18.43 -5.57
N PRO A 15 22.32 19.04 -6.13
CA PRO A 15 21.05 19.10 -5.44
C PRO A 15 20.57 17.67 -5.16
N ARG A 16 20.60 17.28 -3.89
CA ARG A 16 20.07 15.99 -3.43
C ARG A 16 18.59 16.17 -3.18
N LEU A 17 17.77 15.33 -3.82
CA LEU A 17 16.34 15.23 -3.52
C LEU A 17 16.18 14.93 -2.03
N ARG A 18 15.43 15.79 -1.34
CA ARG A 18 15.12 15.58 0.08
C ARG A 18 14.01 14.54 0.20
N PRO A 19 14.07 13.64 1.19
CA PRO A 19 13.03 12.63 1.41
C PRO A 19 11.58 13.16 1.36
N TYR A 20 11.30 14.34 1.91
CA TYR A 20 9.93 14.89 1.84
C TYR A 20 9.50 15.21 0.39
N GLN A 21 10.42 15.63 -0.48
CA GLN A 21 10.14 15.91 -1.89
C GLN A 21 9.81 14.62 -2.64
N ILE A 22 10.45 13.52 -2.28
CA ILE A 22 10.16 12.18 -2.83
C ILE A 22 8.73 11.78 -2.48
N SER A 23 8.30 12.00 -1.24
CA SER A 23 6.90 11.74 -0.84
C SER A 23 5.92 12.52 -1.72
N ILE A 24 6.12 13.84 -1.85
CA ILE A 24 5.23 14.71 -2.65
C ILE A 24 5.19 14.22 -4.09
N ALA A 25 6.35 13.99 -4.71
CA ALA A 25 6.44 13.52 -6.09
C ALA A 25 5.73 12.17 -6.28
N LEU A 26 5.92 11.23 -5.35
CA LEU A 26 5.24 9.93 -5.38
C LEU A 26 3.73 10.09 -5.22
N GLY A 27 3.27 10.93 -4.30
CA GLY A 27 1.85 11.18 -4.07
C GLY A 27 1.15 11.82 -5.26
N VAL A 28 1.79 12.83 -5.88
CA VAL A 28 1.32 13.45 -7.12
C VAL A 28 1.31 12.43 -8.25
N GLY A 29 2.40 11.67 -8.42
CA GLY A 29 2.51 10.63 -9.43
C GLY A 29 1.41 9.57 -9.31
N ILE A 30 1.18 9.03 -8.11
CA ILE A 30 0.12 8.05 -7.85
C ILE A 30 -1.26 8.68 -8.06
N GLY A 31 -1.51 9.89 -7.55
CA GLY A 31 -2.80 10.57 -7.73
C GLY A 31 -3.13 10.80 -9.21
N VAL A 32 -2.17 11.32 -9.98
CA VAL A 32 -2.32 11.50 -11.43
C VAL A 32 -2.51 10.16 -12.14
N PHE A 33 -1.75 9.13 -11.78
CA PHE A 33 -1.91 7.78 -12.32
C PHE A 33 -3.32 7.23 -12.07
N THR A 34 -3.83 7.31 -10.83
CA THR A 34 -5.18 6.85 -10.48
C THR A 34 -6.26 7.63 -11.23
N MET A 35 -6.10 8.95 -11.40
CA MET A 35 -7.03 9.75 -12.19
C MET A 35 -7.03 9.33 -13.66
N ILE A 36 -5.85 9.17 -14.26
CA ILE A 36 -5.70 8.72 -15.65
C ILE A 36 -6.28 7.32 -15.84
N SER A 37 -6.03 6.40 -14.90
CA SER A 37 -6.54 5.02 -14.99
C SER A 37 -8.07 4.95 -14.96
N GLY A 38 -8.75 5.95 -14.37
CA GLY A 38 -10.20 6.07 -14.48
C GLY A 38 -10.71 6.64 -15.80
N ILE A 39 -9.92 7.49 -16.45
CA ILE A 39 -10.32 8.18 -17.70
C ILE A 39 -10.08 7.30 -18.93
N VAL A 40 -8.94 6.60 -19.00
CA VAL A 40 -8.55 5.82 -20.17
C VAL A 40 -9.62 4.80 -20.59
N PRO A 41 -10.17 3.96 -19.67
CA PRO A 41 -11.19 2.96 -20.04
C PRO A 41 -12.50 3.58 -20.55
N GLN A 42 -12.85 4.79 -20.13
CA GLN A 42 -14.05 5.49 -20.60
C GLN A 42 -13.95 5.89 -22.08
N ILE A 43 -12.72 6.09 -22.57
CA ILE A 43 -12.42 6.45 -23.96
C ILE A 43 -12.23 5.20 -24.80
N THR A 44 -11.43 4.25 -24.32
CA THR A 44 -11.04 3.07 -25.10
C THR A 44 -12.14 2.02 -25.15
N LYS A 45 -12.91 1.88 -24.07
CA LYS A 45 -13.99 0.87 -23.92
C LYS A 45 -13.54 -0.56 -24.24
N TRP A 46 -12.26 -0.85 -23.99
CA TRP A 46 -11.71 -2.17 -24.21
C TRP A 46 -12.31 -3.16 -23.21
N GLU A 47 -13.05 -4.13 -23.74
CA GLU A 47 -13.66 -5.23 -23.00
C GLU A 47 -13.32 -6.55 -23.68
N SER A 48 -13.36 -7.68 -22.97
CA SER A 48 -13.23 -8.98 -23.62
C SER A 48 -14.61 -9.47 -24.06
N ASP A 49 -14.69 -10.25 -25.13
CA ASP A 49 -15.96 -10.84 -25.61
C ASP A 49 -16.34 -12.13 -24.88
N SER A 50 -15.55 -12.55 -23.87
CA SER A 50 -15.80 -13.80 -23.17
C SER A 50 -17.07 -13.71 -22.32
N PRO A 51 -17.95 -14.72 -22.36
CA PRO A 51 -19.14 -14.76 -21.49
C PRO A 51 -18.79 -14.98 -20.01
N ILE A 52 -17.56 -15.39 -19.70
CA ILE A 52 -17.10 -15.68 -18.34
C ILE A 52 -15.99 -14.69 -17.99
N GLN A 53 -16.39 -13.52 -17.52
CA GLN A 53 -15.49 -12.45 -17.07
C GLN A 53 -16.20 -11.56 -16.05
N ARG A 54 -15.46 -10.60 -15.49
CA ARG A 54 -16.06 -9.52 -14.69
C ARG A 54 -16.28 -8.30 -15.58
N HIS A 55 -17.50 -7.78 -15.63
CA HIS A 55 -17.77 -6.46 -16.16
C HIS A 55 -17.36 -5.41 -15.12
N VAL A 56 -16.40 -4.56 -15.47
CA VAL A 56 -15.86 -3.56 -14.56
C VAL A 56 -16.89 -2.42 -14.43
N PHE A 57 -17.20 -2.04 -13.20
CA PHE A 57 -18.25 -1.05 -12.86
C PHE A 57 -19.69 -1.43 -13.25
N GLU A 58 -19.98 -2.70 -13.51
CA GLU A 58 -21.35 -3.16 -13.73
C GLU A 58 -22.27 -2.76 -12.56
N GLY A 59 -23.41 -2.13 -12.89
CA GLY A 59 -24.38 -1.65 -11.90
C GLY A 59 -23.98 -0.40 -11.12
N ILE A 60 -22.83 0.24 -11.43
CA ILE A 60 -22.37 1.44 -10.74
C ILE A 60 -22.71 2.71 -11.54
N PRO A 61 -23.55 3.64 -11.01
CA PRO A 61 -23.84 4.91 -11.66
C PRO A 61 -22.58 5.70 -12.04
N GLY A 62 -22.56 6.26 -13.26
CA GLY A 62 -21.41 7.02 -13.76
C GLY A 62 -21.01 8.20 -12.86
N ALA A 63 -21.96 8.85 -12.19
CA ALA A 63 -21.68 9.90 -11.22
C ALA A 63 -20.81 9.42 -10.04
N LEU A 64 -21.01 8.18 -9.57
CA LEU A 64 -20.20 7.60 -8.51
C LEU A 64 -18.80 7.23 -9.01
N GLN A 65 -18.67 6.77 -10.25
CA GLN A 65 -17.36 6.52 -10.87
C GLN A 65 -16.54 7.81 -10.96
N ILE A 66 -17.16 8.90 -11.44
CA ILE A 66 -16.54 10.23 -11.52
C ILE A 66 -16.14 10.71 -10.12
N ALA A 67 -17.04 10.59 -9.13
CA ALA A 67 -16.74 10.98 -7.76
C ALA A 67 -15.54 10.19 -7.21
N PHE A 68 -15.49 8.87 -7.42
CA PHE A 68 -14.38 8.02 -6.99
C PHE A 68 -13.06 8.45 -7.61
N TYR A 69 -13.01 8.58 -8.94
CA TYR A 69 -11.80 8.96 -9.68
C TYR A 69 -11.40 10.44 -9.56
N THR A 70 -12.19 11.23 -8.84
CA THR A 70 -11.83 12.61 -8.47
C THR A 70 -11.37 12.67 -7.02
N VAL A 71 -12.18 12.13 -6.09
CA VAL A 71 -11.94 12.23 -4.63
C VAL A 71 -10.73 11.41 -4.21
N ILE A 72 -10.56 10.18 -4.71
CA ILE A 72 -9.46 9.31 -4.29
C ILE A 72 -8.09 9.91 -4.66
N PRO A 73 -7.83 10.34 -5.91
CA PRO A 73 -6.59 11.06 -6.24
C PRO A 73 -6.31 12.27 -5.37
N MET A 74 -7.33 13.11 -5.11
CA MET A 74 -7.18 14.28 -4.24
C MET A 74 -6.76 13.88 -2.82
N MET A 75 -7.37 12.83 -2.26
CA MET A 75 -7.03 12.31 -0.94
C MET A 75 -5.63 11.70 -0.90
N LEU A 76 -5.19 11.02 -1.97
CA LEU A 76 -3.83 10.48 -2.08
C LEU A 76 -2.77 11.59 -2.12
N ILE A 77 -3.02 12.63 -2.91
CA ILE A 77 -2.14 13.81 -2.98
C ILE A 77 -2.10 14.50 -1.62
N TRP A 78 -3.27 14.80 -1.05
CA TRP A 78 -3.37 15.46 0.26
C TRP A 78 -2.68 14.65 1.36
N GLY A 79 -2.93 13.33 1.42
CA GLY A 79 -2.29 12.43 2.38
C GLY A 79 -0.78 12.42 2.23
N SER A 80 -0.26 12.44 1.00
CA SER A 80 1.18 12.55 0.76
C SER A 80 1.76 13.90 1.20
N LEU A 81 1.05 15.01 1.01
CA LEU A 81 1.48 16.32 1.52
C LEU A 81 1.59 16.30 3.05
N ARG A 82 0.59 15.74 3.74
CA ARG A 82 0.61 15.59 5.21
C ARG A 82 1.72 14.64 5.68
N PHE A 83 1.98 13.59 4.92
CA PHE A 83 3.09 12.70 5.22
C PHE A 83 4.45 13.37 4.98
N ALA A 84 4.57 14.23 3.97
CA ALA A 84 5.77 15.02 3.72
C ALA A 84 6.06 16.00 4.87
N ASP A 85 5.03 16.61 5.47
CA ASP A 85 5.18 17.42 6.68
C ASP A 85 5.76 16.59 7.84
N ARG A 86 5.34 15.33 7.98
CA ARG A 86 5.90 14.41 8.97
C ARG A 86 7.36 14.06 8.67
N ILE A 87 7.69 13.81 7.40
CA ILE A 87 9.07 13.52 6.97
C ILE A 87 9.99 14.69 7.26
N ARG A 88 9.56 15.94 7.04
CA ARG A 88 10.35 17.13 7.39
C ARG A 88 10.75 17.17 8.86
N ASN A 89 9.90 16.66 9.75
CA ASN A 89 10.24 16.56 11.17
C ASN A 89 11.30 15.47 11.43
N TRP A 90 11.27 14.35 10.70
CA TRP A 90 12.31 13.31 10.80
C TRP A 90 13.64 13.75 10.20
N GLU A 91 13.62 14.57 9.15
CA GLU A 91 14.81 15.15 8.52
C GLU A 91 15.58 16.12 9.44
N ARG A 92 14.99 16.56 10.56
CA ARG A 92 15.71 17.32 11.59
C ARG A 92 16.75 16.46 12.32
N GLY A 93 16.61 15.13 12.28
CA GLY A 93 17.57 14.19 12.86
C GLY A 93 18.81 14.00 11.99
N ALA A 94 19.87 13.45 12.58
CA ALA A 94 21.07 13.08 11.82
C ALA A 94 20.82 11.82 10.96
N PRO A 95 21.42 11.71 9.76
CA PRO A 95 21.28 10.52 8.92
C PRO A 95 21.80 9.25 9.61
N ASP A 96 21.00 8.18 9.59
CA ASP A 96 21.43 6.88 10.11
C ASP A 96 22.33 6.15 9.09
N ARG A 97 23.55 5.77 9.51
CA ARG A 97 24.52 5.07 8.64
C ARG A 97 24.21 3.58 8.57
N ARG A 98 23.18 3.20 7.81
CA ARG A 98 22.74 1.79 7.62
C ARG A 98 22.99 1.24 6.21
N LYS A 99 24.15 1.49 5.62
CA LYS A 99 24.45 0.97 4.27
C LYS A 99 24.44 -0.56 4.25
N THR A 100 23.76 -1.14 3.27
CA THR A 100 23.84 -2.58 2.99
C THR A 100 25.17 -2.88 2.30
N THR A 101 25.91 -3.84 2.84
CA THR A 101 27.22 -4.28 2.36
C THR A 101 27.21 -5.78 2.10
N ARG A 102 28.20 -6.29 1.35
CA ARG A 102 28.33 -7.74 1.11
C ARG A 102 28.42 -8.56 2.41
N THR A 103 28.98 -7.98 3.47
CA THR A 103 29.13 -8.63 4.77
C THR A 103 27.83 -8.67 5.59
N ASN A 104 26.94 -7.68 5.44
CA ASN A 104 25.72 -7.58 6.24
C ASN A 104 24.44 -7.95 5.49
N VAL A 105 24.49 -8.15 4.16
CA VAL A 105 23.31 -8.41 3.32
C VAL A 105 22.52 -9.64 3.78
N LYS A 106 23.19 -10.73 4.17
CA LYS A 106 22.53 -11.95 4.67
C LYS A 106 21.70 -11.65 5.92
N ARG A 107 22.29 -10.93 6.89
CA ARG A 107 21.60 -10.51 8.11
C ARG A 107 20.44 -9.57 7.79
N ARG A 108 20.63 -8.60 6.89
CA ARG A 108 19.58 -7.66 6.46
C ARG A 108 18.39 -8.38 5.84
N LEU A 109 18.63 -9.39 4.99
CA LEU A 109 17.56 -10.20 4.39
C LEU A 109 16.84 -11.06 5.43
N ALA A 110 17.58 -11.61 6.40
CA ALA A 110 16.97 -12.35 7.52
C ALA A 110 16.10 -11.46 8.41
N ASP A 111 16.58 -10.25 8.73
CA ASP A 111 15.85 -9.24 9.51
C ASP A 111 14.61 -8.75 8.74
N TYR A 112 14.75 -8.51 7.43
CA TYR A 112 13.64 -8.17 6.55
C TYR A 112 12.59 -9.27 6.54
N ARG A 113 13.00 -10.54 6.35
CA ARG A 113 12.09 -11.69 6.42
C ARG A 113 11.40 -11.77 7.78
N ALA A 114 12.14 -11.57 8.87
CA ALA A 114 11.55 -11.58 10.21
C ALA A 114 10.48 -10.48 10.39
N GLY A 115 10.69 -9.30 9.80
CA GLY A 115 9.75 -8.20 9.79
C GLY A 115 8.51 -8.44 8.93
N VAL A 116 8.69 -8.88 7.67
CA VAL A 116 7.59 -9.16 6.72
C VAL A 116 6.70 -10.31 7.18
N TYR A 117 7.24 -11.26 7.94
CA TYR A 117 6.45 -12.34 8.57
C TYR A 117 5.94 -11.98 9.97
N MET A 118 6.12 -10.73 10.43
CA MET A 118 5.70 -10.22 11.74
C MET A 118 6.06 -11.17 12.90
N ARG A 119 7.28 -11.74 12.90
CA ARG A 119 7.67 -12.78 13.87
C ARG A 119 7.46 -12.39 15.33
N THR A 120 7.48 -11.09 15.64
CA THR A 120 7.22 -10.57 16.97
C THR A 120 5.78 -10.77 17.43
N LEU A 121 4.80 -10.73 16.51
CA LEU A 121 3.38 -10.99 16.81
C LEU A 121 3.11 -12.47 17.07
N LEU A 122 3.86 -13.36 16.39
CA LEU A 122 3.77 -14.81 16.58
C LEU A 122 4.18 -15.29 17.99
N ARG A 123 4.74 -14.40 18.82
CA ARG A 123 5.03 -14.69 20.24
C ARG A 123 3.77 -14.95 21.07
N ASP A 124 2.63 -14.43 20.64
CA ASP A 124 1.29 -14.78 21.15
C ASP A 124 0.56 -15.47 20.01
N SER A 125 0.33 -16.78 20.12
CA SER A 125 -0.17 -17.60 19.01
C SER A 125 -1.54 -17.14 18.49
N ALA A 126 -2.45 -16.76 19.39
CA ALA A 126 -3.76 -16.25 19.03
C ALA A 126 -3.67 -14.89 18.33
N ALA A 127 -2.86 -13.97 18.86
CA ALA A 127 -2.63 -12.68 18.23
C ALA A 127 -1.91 -12.82 16.87
N GLY A 128 -0.94 -13.73 16.81
CA GLY A 128 -0.13 -14.02 15.63
C GLY A 128 -0.95 -14.61 14.49
N LEU A 129 -1.78 -15.62 14.76
CA LEU A 129 -2.65 -16.24 13.75
C LEU A 129 -3.66 -15.22 13.21
N MET A 130 -4.37 -14.52 14.09
CA MET A 130 -5.33 -13.49 13.72
C MET A 130 -4.70 -12.40 12.85
N HIS A 131 -3.54 -11.85 13.24
CA HIS A 131 -2.85 -10.85 12.39
C HIS A 131 -2.35 -11.43 11.08
N SER A 132 -1.94 -12.70 11.05
CA SER A 132 -1.52 -13.36 9.81
C SER A 132 -2.69 -13.48 8.83
N MET A 133 -3.89 -13.85 9.31
CA MET A 133 -5.11 -13.88 8.48
C MET A 133 -5.40 -12.52 7.86
N ILE A 134 -5.31 -11.44 8.66
CA ILE A 134 -5.51 -10.07 8.17
C ILE A 134 -4.41 -9.69 7.18
N TYR A 135 -3.14 -9.86 7.54
CA TYR A 135 -2.02 -9.37 6.74
C TYR A 135 -1.90 -10.11 5.41
N PHE A 136 -1.86 -11.45 5.42
CA PHE A 136 -1.73 -12.23 4.20
C PHE A 136 -3.02 -12.22 3.38
N GLY A 137 -4.19 -12.23 4.02
CA GLY A 137 -5.47 -12.02 3.32
C GLY A 137 -5.49 -10.68 2.58
N PHE A 138 -5.08 -9.60 3.25
CA PHE A 138 -4.96 -8.28 2.63
C PHE A 138 -3.96 -8.27 1.46
N LEU A 139 -2.77 -8.86 1.61
CA LEU A 139 -1.78 -8.89 0.54
C LEU A 139 -2.28 -9.66 -0.70
N VAL A 140 -2.99 -10.77 -0.50
CA VAL A 140 -3.59 -11.52 -1.62
C VAL A 140 -4.69 -10.70 -2.27
N LEU A 141 -5.58 -10.07 -1.50
CA LEU A 141 -6.64 -9.19 -2.03
C LEU A 141 -6.08 -7.97 -2.77
N LEU A 142 -4.98 -7.39 -2.28
CA LEU A 142 -4.27 -6.32 -2.97
C LEU A 142 -3.72 -6.82 -4.32
N GLY A 143 -3.15 -8.03 -4.34
CA GLY A 143 -2.68 -8.68 -5.57
C GLY A 143 -3.82 -8.91 -6.57
N VAL A 144 -4.93 -9.48 -6.10
CA VAL A 144 -6.17 -9.70 -6.86
C VAL A 144 -6.64 -8.38 -7.49
N THR A 145 -6.78 -7.32 -6.68
CA THR A 145 -7.18 -5.98 -7.14
C THR A 145 -6.21 -5.41 -8.18
N THR A 146 -4.90 -5.58 -7.97
CA THR A 146 -3.87 -5.09 -8.90
C THR A 146 -3.93 -5.82 -10.23
N VAL A 147 -4.14 -7.15 -10.21
CA VAL A 147 -4.26 -7.97 -11.42
C VAL A 147 -5.50 -7.57 -12.22
N LEU A 148 -6.63 -7.31 -11.55
CA LEU A 148 -7.83 -6.78 -12.20
C LEU A 148 -7.61 -5.41 -12.82
N GLU A 149 -6.96 -4.49 -12.11
CA GLU A 149 -6.68 -3.16 -12.66
C GLU A 149 -5.76 -3.25 -13.89
N ILE A 150 -4.74 -4.12 -13.84
CA ILE A 150 -3.86 -4.36 -15.01
C ILE A 150 -4.68 -4.87 -16.19
N ASP A 151 -5.49 -5.92 -16.00
CA ASP A 151 -6.34 -6.46 -17.06
C ASP A 151 -7.31 -5.41 -17.62
N HIS A 152 -7.89 -4.58 -16.75
CA HIS A 152 -8.81 -3.51 -17.14
C HIS A 152 -8.14 -2.49 -18.07
N GLN A 153 -6.89 -2.10 -17.79
CA GLN A 153 -6.13 -1.13 -18.59
C GLN A 153 -5.55 -1.72 -19.89
N LEU A 154 -5.50 -3.04 -20.05
CA LEU A 154 -4.96 -3.68 -21.25
C LEU A 154 -5.92 -3.58 -22.45
N PRO A 155 -5.39 -3.47 -23.68
CA PRO A 155 -6.18 -3.60 -24.89
C PRO A 155 -6.76 -5.00 -25.02
N GLU A 156 -7.84 -5.12 -25.77
CA GLU A 156 -8.64 -6.35 -25.91
C GLU A 156 -7.79 -7.59 -26.20
N ALA A 157 -6.81 -7.47 -27.12
CA ALA A 157 -5.92 -8.56 -27.51
C ALA A 157 -4.98 -9.06 -26.40
N LEU A 158 -4.80 -8.31 -25.31
CA LEU A 158 -3.92 -8.65 -24.19
C LEU A 158 -4.69 -8.95 -22.89
N LYS A 159 -6.02 -8.83 -22.89
CA LYS A 159 -6.84 -9.22 -21.74
C LYS A 159 -6.73 -10.72 -21.50
N PHE A 160 -6.69 -11.11 -20.23
CA PHE A 160 -6.41 -12.47 -19.80
C PHE A 160 -7.32 -12.95 -18.67
N LEU A 161 -8.05 -12.06 -17.99
CA LEU A 161 -9.02 -12.43 -16.95
C LEU A 161 -10.38 -12.85 -17.53
N HIS A 162 -10.38 -13.95 -18.27
CA HIS A 162 -11.61 -14.57 -18.80
C HIS A 162 -11.60 -16.09 -18.70
N GLY A 163 -12.76 -16.73 -18.84
CA GLY A 163 -12.91 -18.18 -18.78
C GLY A 163 -12.43 -18.79 -17.46
N ASP A 164 -11.64 -19.87 -17.54
CA ASP A 164 -11.15 -20.56 -16.36
C ASP A 164 -10.08 -19.78 -15.59
N VAL A 165 -9.33 -18.90 -16.25
CA VAL A 165 -8.37 -17.99 -15.58
C VAL A 165 -9.13 -17.06 -14.64
N TYR A 166 -10.23 -16.47 -15.12
CA TYR A 166 -11.09 -15.63 -14.29
C TYR A 166 -11.70 -16.40 -13.12
N ARG A 167 -12.17 -17.63 -13.34
CA ARG A 167 -12.76 -18.46 -12.27
C ARG A 167 -11.74 -18.77 -11.16
N ALA A 168 -10.51 -19.15 -11.53
CA ALA A 168 -9.44 -19.39 -10.56
C ALA A 168 -9.07 -18.10 -9.81
N TYR A 169 -8.94 -16.98 -10.53
CA TYR A 169 -8.71 -15.66 -9.96
C TYR A 169 -9.81 -15.27 -8.95
N ALA A 170 -11.08 -15.45 -9.29
CA ALA A 170 -12.21 -15.15 -8.43
C ALA A 170 -12.21 -16.04 -7.18
N ALA A 171 -11.98 -17.35 -7.34
CA ALA A 171 -11.90 -18.27 -6.21
C ALA A 171 -10.77 -17.91 -5.23
N VAL A 172 -9.60 -17.50 -5.73
CA VAL A 172 -8.49 -17.00 -4.89
C VAL A 172 -8.91 -15.73 -4.13
N GLY A 173 -9.59 -14.81 -4.81
CA GLY A 173 -10.16 -13.61 -4.21
C GLY A 173 -11.15 -13.92 -3.07
N ASP A 174 -12.09 -14.83 -3.31
CA ASP A 174 -13.11 -15.22 -2.34
C ASP A 174 -12.50 -15.88 -1.10
N ILE A 175 -11.58 -16.83 -1.29
CA ILE A 175 -10.88 -17.50 -0.18
C ILE A 175 -10.09 -16.47 0.65
N ALA A 176 -9.34 -15.60 0.00
CA ALA A 176 -8.58 -14.54 0.67
C ALA A 176 -9.51 -13.56 1.40
N GLY A 177 -10.66 -13.23 0.81
CA GLY A 177 -11.72 -12.42 1.39
C GLY A 177 -12.27 -13.01 2.68
N VAL A 178 -12.57 -14.31 2.68
CA VAL A 178 -13.04 -15.04 3.88
C VAL A 178 -11.97 -15.04 4.96
N VAL A 179 -10.71 -15.34 4.61
CA VAL A 179 -9.59 -15.34 5.57
C VAL A 179 -9.38 -13.95 6.18
N PHE A 180 -9.33 -12.91 5.35
CA PHE A 180 -9.18 -11.52 5.80
C PHE A 180 -10.33 -11.11 6.74
N THR A 181 -11.58 -11.34 6.31
CA THR A 181 -12.78 -10.98 7.06
C THR A 181 -12.85 -11.71 8.39
N GLY A 182 -12.57 -13.02 8.41
CA GLY A 182 -12.47 -13.80 9.64
C GLY A 182 -11.43 -13.25 10.60
N GLY A 183 -10.26 -12.83 10.09
CA GLY A 183 -9.23 -12.17 10.87
C GLY A 183 -9.70 -10.84 11.48
N VAL A 184 -10.39 -10.00 10.70
CA VAL A 184 -10.94 -8.71 11.16
C VAL A 184 -12.02 -8.91 12.22
N VAL A 185 -12.98 -9.82 11.99
CA VAL A 185 -14.03 -10.16 12.96
C VAL A 185 -13.39 -10.64 14.26
N TRP A 186 -12.41 -11.54 14.19
CA TRP A 186 -11.68 -11.98 15.37
C TRP A 186 -10.97 -10.82 16.08
N ALA A 187 -10.35 -9.88 15.34
CA ALA A 187 -9.71 -8.71 15.93
C ALA A 187 -10.70 -7.80 16.67
N ILE A 188 -11.89 -7.59 16.12
CA ILE A 188 -12.96 -6.81 16.75
C ILE A 188 -13.45 -7.51 18.03
N VAL A 189 -13.77 -8.81 17.95
CA VAL A 189 -14.22 -9.61 19.09
C VAL A 189 -13.15 -9.63 20.19
N ARG A 190 -11.89 -9.85 19.83
CA ARG A 190 -10.79 -9.86 20.79
C ARG A 190 -10.58 -8.49 21.46
N ARG A 191 -10.78 -7.40 20.71
CA ARG A 191 -10.61 -6.02 21.21
C ARG A 191 -11.75 -5.60 22.14
N TYR A 192 -13.00 -5.88 21.78
CA TYR A 192 -14.16 -5.31 22.46
C TYR A 192 -14.90 -6.28 23.38
N VAL A 193 -14.84 -7.59 23.12
CA VAL A 193 -15.51 -8.62 23.93
C VAL A 193 -14.52 -9.32 24.86
N GLN A 194 -13.49 -9.97 24.33
CA GLN A 194 -12.55 -10.76 25.15
C GLN A 194 -11.65 -9.89 26.04
N ARG A 195 -11.33 -8.68 25.58
CA ARG A 195 -10.52 -7.66 26.28
C ARG A 195 -9.33 -8.24 27.09
N PRO A 196 -8.38 -8.97 26.46
CA PRO A 196 -7.20 -9.48 27.15
C PRO A 196 -6.47 -8.39 27.94
N TYR A 197 -5.95 -8.74 29.12
CA TYR A 197 -5.34 -7.80 30.06
C TYR A 197 -4.36 -6.80 29.41
N ARG A 198 -3.52 -7.28 28.48
CA ARG A 198 -2.51 -6.47 27.75
C ARG A 198 -3.08 -5.33 26.91
N ILE A 199 -4.33 -5.46 26.43
CA ILE A 199 -4.97 -4.46 25.55
C ILE A 199 -6.14 -3.74 26.21
N ARG A 200 -6.61 -4.22 27.36
CA ARG A 200 -7.79 -3.68 28.06
C ARG A 200 -7.70 -2.17 28.31
N ILE A 201 -6.54 -1.67 28.76
CA ILE A 201 -6.32 -0.24 29.03
C ILE A 201 -6.17 0.62 27.77
N LYS A 202 -5.98 -0.01 26.60
CA LYS A 202 -5.84 0.68 25.31
C LYS A 202 -7.15 0.74 24.52
N THR A 203 -8.17 -0.01 24.93
CA THR A 203 -9.49 0.02 24.29
C THR A 203 -10.32 1.12 24.94
N LYS A 204 -10.47 2.23 24.24
CA LYS A 204 -11.32 3.35 24.65
C LYS A 204 -12.67 3.33 23.90
N PRO A 205 -13.75 3.87 24.48
CA PRO A 205 -15.05 3.96 23.81
C PRO A 205 -14.99 4.72 22.48
N GLU A 206 -14.16 5.77 22.40
CA GLU A 206 -13.93 6.58 21.20
C GLU A 206 -13.34 5.80 20.01
N HIS A 207 -12.90 4.55 20.19
CA HIS A 207 -12.42 3.71 19.08
C HIS A 207 -13.55 2.92 18.39
N ALA A 208 -14.77 2.93 18.95
CA ALA A 208 -15.92 2.19 18.45
C ALA A 208 -17.00 3.09 17.81
N LEU A 209 -16.81 4.41 17.87
CA LEU A 209 -17.67 5.46 17.29
C LEU A 209 -16.93 6.12 16.13
#